data_AF-A0A931ZI56-F1
#
_entry.id   AF-A0A931ZI56-F1
#
_cell.length_a   1.000
_cell.length_b   1.000
_cell.length_c   1.000
_cell.angle_alpha   90.00
_cell.angle_beta   90.00
_cell.angle_gamma   90.00
#
_symmetry.space_group_name_H-M   'P 1'
#
loop_
_entity.id
_entity.type
_entity.pdbx_description
1 polymer ?
#
loop_
_entity_poly.entity_id
_entity_poly.type
_entity_poly.pdbx_seq_one_letter_code
_entity_poly.pdbx_strand_id
1 'polypeptide(L)'
;KCYRRQSDNTHVPMFHQFEGLVINEGINITHLKGTIDYFAKQFYGPTAVSRIRPFHFMFTEPSFEVDFSCVHCGGKGCRFCKSGWHEVGGAGMVHPNVLKAGGIDPKKYTGFAFGWGVERAQLLKPGIELDDLRTLYSTDLRYLKQF
;
A
#
# COMPACT_ATOMS: atom_id res chain seq x y z
N LYS A 1 7.40 -12.24 0.68
CA LYS A 1 8.66 -11.76 0.08
C LYS A 1 8.47 -11.76 -1.43
N CYS A 2 8.80 -10.66 -2.07
CA CYS A 2 8.68 -10.43 -3.50
C CYS A 2 10.05 -10.03 -4.04
N TYR A 3 10.24 -10.18 -5.35
CA TYR A 3 11.52 -9.97 -6.00
C TYR A 3 11.38 -9.07 -7.21
N ARG A 4 12.39 -8.24 -7.45
CA ARG A 4 12.52 -7.44 -8.67
C ARG A 4 13.98 -7.27 -9.05
N ARG A 5 14.23 -7.02 -10.32
CA ARG A 5 15.59 -6.78 -10.85
C ARG A 5 15.95 -5.28 -10.80
N GLN A 6 15.95 -4.70 -9.60
CA GLN A 6 16.37 -3.31 -9.34
C GLN A 6 17.14 -3.22 -8.02
N SER A 7 18.20 -2.41 -7.99
CA SER A 7 19.04 -2.22 -6.80
C SER A 7 19.63 -0.81 -6.74
N ASP A 8 19.16 0.00 -5.81
CA ASP A 8 19.69 1.32 -5.44
C ASP A 8 19.36 1.63 -3.96
N ASN A 9 19.59 2.85 -3.49
CA ASN A 9 19.36 3.22 -2.07
C ASN A 9 17.87 3.17 -1.67
N THR A 10 16.95 3.25 -2.63
CA THR A 10 15.49 3.23 -2.44
C THR A 10 14.84 1.93 -2.91
N HIS A 11 15.59 1.07 -3.58
CA HIS A 11 15.08 -0.15 -4.20
C HIS A 11 16.00 -1.33 -3.92
N VAL A 12 15.46 -2.39 -3.33
CA VAL A 12 16.17 -3.65 -3.09
C VAL A 12 15.65 -4.77 -3.99
N PRO A 13 16.49 -5.78 -4.32
CA PRO A 13 16.09 -6.91 -5.16
C PRO A 13 15.04 -7.84 -4.52
N MET A 14 14.99 -7.88 -3.19
CA MET A 14 14.02 -8.67 -2.41
C MET A 14 13.37 -7.75 -1.37
N PHE A 15 12.05 -7.74 -1.33
CA PHE A 15 11.27 -6.91 -0.40
C PHE A 15 10.01 -7.60 0.10
N HIS A 16 9.31 -7.01 1.06
CA HIS A 16 8.06 -7.54 1.58
C HIS A 16 6.88 -6.73 1.06
N GLN A 17 5.94 -7.43 0.45
CA GLN A 17 4.65 -6.89 0.07
C GLN A 17 3.58 -7.70 0.78
N PHE A 18 2.51 -7.03 1.15
CA PHE A 18 1.29 -7.71 1.52
C PHE A 18 0.18 -7.28 0.56
N GLU A 19 -0.69 -8.23 0.27
CA GLU A 19 -1.83 -8.04 -0.61
C GLU A 19 -3.08 -8.54 0.10
N GLY A 20 -4.18 -7.85 -0.15
CA GLY A 20 -5.51 -8.25 0.28
C GLY A 20 -6.38 -8.52 -0.94
N LEU A 21 -7.23 -9.53 -0.83
CA LEU A 21 -8.23 -9.88 -1.82
C LEU A 21 -9.55 -10.17 -1.09
N VAL A 22 -10.61 -9.49 -1.49
CA VAL A 22 -11.97 -9.74 -1.00
C VAL A 22 -12.84 -10.03 -2.20
N ILE A 23 -13.53 -11.17 -2.18
CA ILE A 23 -14.49 -11.56 -3.21
C ILE A 23 -15.78 -11.98 -2.52
N ASN A 24 -16.88 -11.32 -2.86
CA ASN A 24 -18.21 -11.69 -2.40
C ASN A 24 -19.29 -11.07 -3.32
N GLU A 25 -20.54 -11.45 -3.12
CA GLU A 25 -21.67 -10.79 -3.77
C GLU A 25 -21.81 -9.36 -3.24
N GLY A 26 -22.06 -8.39 -4.12
CA GLY A 26 -22.33 -6.99 -3.74
C GLY A 26 -21.10 -6.15 -3.32
N ILE A 27 -19.88 -6.68 -3.47
CA ILE A 27 -18.66 -5.90 -3.22
C ILE A 27 -18.53 -4.77 -4.24
N ASN A 28 -18.14 -3.59 -3.78
CA ASN A 28 -18.05 -2.38 -4.60
C ASN A 28 -16.93 -1.47 -4.08
N ILE A 29 -16.69 -0.35 -4.76
CA ILE A 29 -15.60 0.59 -4.46
C ILE A 29 -15.71 1.24 -3.07
N THR A 30 -16.91 1.43 -2.51
CA THR A 30 -17.06 2.05 -1.19
C THR A 30 -16.55 1.13 -0.09
N HIS A 31 -16.71 -0.19 -0.26
CA HIS A 31 -16.11 -1.19 0.63
C HIS A 31 -14.57 -1.15 0.57
N LEU A 32 -14.00 -1.02 -0.63
CA LEU A 32 -12.55 -0.85 -0.80
C LEU A 32 -12.07 0.42 -0.07
N LYS A 33 -12.72 1.55 -0.31
CA LYS A 33 -12.37 2.83 0.32
C LYS A 33 -12.46 2.75 1.84
N GLY A 34 -13.53 2.15 2.38
CA GLY A 34 -13.70 1.95 3.81
C GLY A 34 -12.62 1.06 4.42
N THR A 35 -12.19 0.01 3.72
CA THR A 35 -11.10 -0.87 4.16
C THR A 35 -9.77 -0.13 4.23
N ILE A 36 -9.46 0.68 3.20
CA ILE A 36 -8.26 1.53 3.17
C ILE A 36 -8.30 2.59 4.28
N ASP A 37 -9.45 3.25 4.50
CA ASP A 37 -9.62 4.23 5.58
C ASP A 37 -9.46 3.61 6.97
N TYR A 38 -10.00 2.41 7.16
CA TYR A 38 -9.83 1.66 8.39
C TYR A 38 -8.35 1.33 8.62
N PHE A 39 -7.66 0.79 7.62
CA PHE A 39 -6.22 0.53 7.70
C PHE A 39 -5.43 1.79 8.04
N ALA A 40 -5.70 2.91 7.37
CA ALA A 40 -5.01 4.17 7.62
C ALA A 40 -5.10 4.57 9.09
N LYS A 41 -6.32 4.53 9.66
CA LYS A 41 -6.57 4.91 11.04
C LYS A 41 -5.95 3.95 12.05
N GLN A 42 -6.02 2.65 11.80
CA GLN A 42 -5.46 1.64 12.72
C GLN A 42 -3.93 1.62 12.69
N PHE A 43 -3.33 1.80 11.51
CA PHE A 43 -1.89 1.66 11.35
C PHE A 43 -1.12 2.96 11.62
N TYR A 44 -1.66 4.11 11.19
CA TYR A 44 -1.02 5.43 11.31
C TYR A 44 -1.63 6.34 12.40
N GLY A 45 -2.78 5.96 12.95
CA GLY A 45 -3.47 6.71 14.00
C GLY A 45 -4.75 7.43 13.53
N PRO A 46 -5.57 7.92 14.47
CA PRO A 46 -6.94 8.35 14.21
C PRO A 46 -7.08 9.55 13.26
N THR A 47 -6.03 10.35 13.11
CA THR A 47 -5.99 11.54 12.24
C THR A 47 -5.58 11.22 10.80
N ALA A 48 -5.19 9.99 10.51
CA ALA A 48 -4.76 9.58 9.18
C ALA A 48 -5.92 9.62 8.19
N VAL A 49 -5.69 10.26 7.04
CA VAL A 49 -6.64 10.36 5.94
C VAL A 49 -6.10 9.60 4.74
N SER A 50 -6.93 8.79 4.09
CA SER A 50 -6.57 8.15 2.82
C SER A 50 -7.19 8.88 1.62
N ARG A 51 -6.45 8.85 0.52
CA ARG A 51 -6.88 9.35 -0.79
C ARG A 51 -6.62 8.27 -1.83
N ILE A 52 -7.58 8.08 -2.72
CA ILE A 52 -7.41 7.25 -3.91
C ILE A 52 -7.33 8.14 -5.14
N ARG A 53 -6.39 7.87 -6.05
CA ARG A 53 -6.24 8.60 -7.31
C ARG A 53 -6.38 7.61 -8.46
N PRO A 54 -7.10 7.96 -9.56
CA PRO A 54 -7.22 7.08 -10.71
C PRO A 54 -5.85 6.64 -11.24
N PHE A 55 -5.69 5.35 -11.47
CA PHE A 55 -4.51 4.76 -12.08
C PHE A 55 -4.91 3.52 -12.89
N HIS A 56 -3.96 2.85 -13.54
CA HIS A 56 -4.21 1.65 -14.32
C HIS A 56 -3.33 0.47 -13.85
N PHE A 57 -3.98 -0.61 -13.42
CA PHE A 57 -3.36 -1.92 -13.22
C PHE A 57 -4.08 -2.97 -14.06
N MET A 58 -3.34 -3.92 -14.64
CA MET A 58 -3.91 -4.92 -15.57
C MET A 58 -4.90 -5.90 -14.91
N PHE A 59 -4.82 -6.07 -13.59
CA PHE A 59 -5.62 -7.04 -12.84
C PHE A 59 -6.83 -6.41 -12.12
N THR A 60 -7.03 -5.09 -12.21
CA THR A 60 -8.15 -4.39 -11.57
C THR A 60 -8.79 -3.32 -12.48
N GLU A 61 -10.10 -3.17 -12.41
CA GLU A 61 -10.87 -2.14 -13.11
C GLU A 61 -12.18 -1.81 -12.37
N PRO A 62 -12.37 -0.57 -11.86
CA PRO A 62 -11.43 0.55 -11.87
C PRO A 62 -10.24 0.35 -10.92
N SER A 63 -9.14 1.04 -11.22
CA SER A 63 -7.84 0.97 -10.55
C SER A 63 -7.44 2.32 -9.92
N PHE A 64 -6.71 2.26 -8.81
CA PHE A 64 -6.32 3.43 -8.03
C PHE A 64 -4.95 3.30 -7.39
N GLU A 65 -4.19 4.39 -7.38
CA GLU A 65 -3.10 4.59 -6.43
C GLU A 65 -3.66 5.05 -5.07
N VAL A 66 -3.05 4.58 -4.00
CA VAL A 66 -3.46 4.85 -2.62
C VAL A 66 -2.41 5.73 -1.95
N ASP A 67 -2.83 6.91 -1.50
CA ASP A 67 -2.01 7.82 -0.71
C ASP A 67 -2.56 7.93 0.73
N PHE A 68 -1.67 8.05 1.70
CA PHE A 68 -2.04 8.46 3.07
C PHE A 68 -1.49 9.85 3.39
N SER A 69 -2.22 10.58 4.23
CA SER A 69 -1.77 11.87 4.76
C SER A 69 -0.48 11.68 5.56
N CYS A 70 0.49 12.56 5.37
CA CYS A 70 1.74 12.51 6.10
C CYS A 70 1.53 12.81 7.58
N VAL A 71 1.79 11.82 8.43
CA VAL A 71 1.66 11.92 9.90
C VAL A 71 2.72 12.86 10.48
N HIS A 72 3.90 12.97 9.85
CA HIS A 72 4.98 13.83 10.33
C HIS A 72 4.66 15.33 10.26
N CYS A 73 3.93 15.77 9.23
CA CYS A 73 3.65 17.19 9.00
C CYS A 73 2.16 17.55 9.07
N GLY A 74 1.29 16.59 9.42
CA GLY A 74 -0.16 16.77 9.42
C GLY A 74 -0.70 17.23 8.05
N GLY A 75 -0.10 16.79 6.95
CA GLY A 75 -0.52 17.15 5.60
C GLY A 75 -0.03 18.51 5.06
N LYS A 76 0.80 19.26 5.79
CA LYS A 76 1.35 20.56 5.33
C LYS A 76 2.41 20.48 4.22
N GLY A 77 2.99 19.30 3.98
CA GLY A 77 4.18 19.11 3.15
C GLY A 77 5.47 19.17 3.97
N CYS A 78 6.36 18.22 3.75
CA CYS A 78 7.70 18.16 4.35
C CYS A 78 8.66 17.46 3.40
N ARG A 79 9.94 17.38 3.76
CA ARG A 79 10.98 16.71 2.94
C ARG A 79 10.61 15.28 2.54
N PHE A 80 9.88 14.56 3.38
CA PHE A 80 9.48 13.15 3.14
C PHE A 80 8.29 13.00 2.21
N CYS A 81 7.21 13.77 2.41
CA CYS A 81 5.97 13.63 1.64
C CYS A 81 5.85 14.61 0.47
N LYS A 82 6.70 15.65 0.43
CA LYS A 82 6.67 16.79 -0.51
C LYS A 82 5.38 17.62 -0.43
N SER A 83 4.24 17.03 -0.75
CA SER A 83 2.92 17.67 -0.89
C SER A 83 1.92 17.32 0.21
N GLY A 84 2.36 16.69 1.30
CA GLY A 84 1.49 16.30 2.42
C GLY A 84 0.89 14.90 2.28
N TRP A 85 1.14 14.22 1.16
CA TRP A 85 0.63 12.89 0.84
C TRP A 85 1.77 11.93 0.55
N HIS A 86 1.63 10.68 0.96
CA HIS A 86 2.58 9.63 0.66
C HIS A 86 1.85 8.47 0.00
N GLU A 87 2.16 8.26 -1.28
CA GLU A 87 1.70 7.08 -2.02
C GLU A 87 2.30 5.83 -1.38
N VAL A 88 1.47 4.85 -1.02
CA VAL A 88 1.92 3.60 -0.41
C VAL A 88 1.84 2.41 -1.36
N GLY A 89 0.91 2.42 -2.31
CA GLY A 89 0.73 1.36 -3.30
C GLY A 89 -0.58 1.47 -4.05
N GLY A 90 -1.11 0.33 -4.49
CA GLY A 90 -2.24 0.26 -5.42
C GLY A 90 -3.43 -0.52 -4.87
N ALA A 91 -4.62 -0.19 -5.40
CA ALA A 91 -5.85 -0.90 -5.12
C ALA A 91 -6.84 -0.80 -6.29
N GLY A 92 -7.83 -1.68 -6.33
CA GLY A 92 -8.87 -1.60 -7.34
C GLY A 92 -9.89 -2.73 -7.25
N MET A 93 -10.94 -2.65 -8.07
CA MET A 93 -11.93 -3.71 -8.22
C MET A 93 -11.34 -4.82 -9.09
N VAL A 94 -11.42 -6.09 -8.68
CA VAL A 94 -10.80 -7.19 -9.42
C VAL A 94 -11.40 -7.31 -10.82
N HIS A 95 -10.55 -7.34 -11.84
CA HIS A 95 -11.00 -7.37 -13.22
C HIS A 95 -11.76 -8.69 -13.52
N PRO A 96 -12.88 -8.69 -14.27
CA PRO A 96 -13.68 -9.89 -14.54
C PRO A 96 -12.90 -11.06 -15.13
N ASN A 97 -11.89 -10.80 -15.97
CA ASN A 97 -11.03 -11.86 -16.52
C ASN A 97 -10.19 -12.57 -15.44
N VAL A 98 -9.80 -11.86 -14.38
CA VAL A 98 -9.08 -12.46 -13.23
C VAL A 98 -10.02 -13.38 -12.45
N LEU A 99 -11.27 -12.94 -12.21
CA LEU A 99 -12.29 -13.77 -11.57
C LEU A 99 -12.57 -15.05 -12.39
N LYS A 100 -12.77 -14.91 -13.71
CA LYS A 100 -12.98 -16.06 -14.60
C LYS A 100 -11.80 -17.03 -14.60
N ALA A 101 -10.56 -16.51 -14.64
CA ALA A 101 -9.36 -17.34 -14.57
C ALA A 101 -9.24 -18.08 -13.23
N GLY A 102 -9.79 -17.51 -12.14
CA GLY A 102 -9.91 -18.15 -10.84
C GLY A 102 -11.14 -19.06 -10.67
N GLY A 103 -11.95 -19.28 -11.72
CA GLY A 103 -13.15 -20.12 -11.65
C GLY A 103 -14.36 -19.48 -10.98
N ILE A 104 -14.38 -18.15 -10.86
CA ILE A 104 -15.44 -17.38 -10.19
C ILE A 104 -16.29 -16.65 -11.24
N ASP A 105 -17.62 -16.77 -11.16
CA ASP A 105 -18.53 -16.08 -12.07
C ASP A 105 -18.62 -14.57 -11.76
N PRO A 106 -18.10 -13.69 -12.65
CA PRO A 106 -18.11 -12.24 -12.42
C PRO A 106 -19.51 -11.61 -12.55
N LYS A 107 -20.53 -12.36 -13.01
CA LYS A 107 -21.91 -11.87 -12.98
C LYS A 107 -22.52 -11.96 -11.58
N LYS A 108 -22.03 -12.89 -10.76
CA LYS A 108 -22.53 -13.13 -9.40
C LYS A 108 -21.62 -12.51 -8.35
N TYR A 109 -20.31 -12.66 -8.52
CA TYR A 109 -19.31 -12.19 -7.56
C TYR A 109 -18.54 -11.00 -8.09
N THR A 110 -18.29 -10.04 -7.20
CA THR A 110 -17.36 -8.94 -7.42
C THR A 110 -16.30 -8.99 -6.32
N GLY A 111 -15.26 -8.18 -6.46
CA GLY A 111 -14.21 -8.14 -5.46
C GLY A 111 -13.32 -6.92 -5.61
N PHE A 112 -12.55 -6.65 -4.57
CA PHE A 112 -11.46 -5.69 -4.65
C PHE A 112 -10.17 -6.33 -4.17
N ALA A 113 -9.06 -5.80 -4.67
CA ALA A 113 -7.73 -6.13 -4.21
C ALA A 113 -6.95 -4.85 -3.89
N PHE A 114 -5.97 -4.98 -3.00
CA PHE A 114 -5.02 -3.92 -2.70
C PHE A 114 -3.67 -4.52 -2.34
N GLY A 115 -2.60 -3.74 -2.51
CA GLY A 115 -1.27 -4.17 -2.14
C GLY A 115 -0.30 -3.01 -1.99
N TRP A 116 0.57 -3.12 -0.98
CA TRP A 116 1.68 -2.20 -0.81
C TRP A 116 2.87 -2.83 -0.07
N GLY A 117 4.02 -2.19 -0.22
CA GLY A 117 5.27 -2.61 0.42
C GLY A 117 5.24 -2.37 1.93
N VAL A 118 5.66 -3.37 2.70
CA VAL A 118 5.72 -3.30 4.17
C VAL A 118 6.75 -2.26 4.60
N GLU A 119 7.92 -2.24 3.97
CA GLU A 119 8.99 -1.31 4.30
C GLU A 119 8.53 0.13 4.07
N ARG A 120 7.88 0.39 2.93
CA ARG A 120 7.36 1.71 2.60
C ARG A 120 6.27 2.17 3.57
N ALA A 121 5.38 1.26 3.98
CA ALA A 121 4.36 1.58 4.98
C ALA A 121 4.98 1.90 6.35
N GLN A 122 6.02 1.16 6.76
CA GLN A 122 6.72 1.44 8.02
C GLN A 122 7.46 2.77 8.01
N LEU A 123 8.10 3.13 6.89
CA LEU A 123 8.81 4.41 6.75
C LEU A 123 7.91 5.66 6.89
N LEU A 124 6.60 5.50 6.76
CA LEU A 124 5.64 6.58 7.00
C LEU A 124 5.31 6.76 8.49
N LYS A 125 5.71 5.82 9.36
CA LYS A 125 5.51 5.97 10.81
C LYS A 125 6.51 6.97 11.41
N PRO A 126 6.05 7.81 12.36
CA PRO A 126 6.94 8.68 13.11
C PRO A 126 8.07 7.91 13.80
N GLY A 127 9.27 8.50 13.84
CA GLY A 127 10.42 7.96 14.58
C GLY A 127 11.32 7.02 13.78
N ILE A 128 10.95 6.64 12.55
CA ILE A 128 11.80 5.85 11.66
C ILE A 128 12.40 6.77 10.61
N GLU A 129 13.67 7.14 10.78
CA GLU A 129 14.45 7.85 9.77
C GLU A 129 15.39 6.85 9.09
N LEU A 130 15.20 6.64 7.79
CA LEU A 130 16.00 5.70 7.02
C LEU A 130 16.35 6.31 5.65
N ASP A 131 17.62 6.69 5.49
CA ASP A 131 18.13 7.24 4.23
C ASP A 131 18.45 6.15 3.19
N ASP A 132 18.63 4.91 3.63
CA ASP A 132 19.01 3.78 2.78
C ASP A 132 18.23 2.51 3.14
N LEU A 133 17.36 2.07 2.22
CA LEU A 133 16.50 0.89 2.36
C LEU A 133 17.29 -0.39 2.64
N ARG A 134 18.53 -0.48 2.17
CA ARG A 134 19.40 -1.65 2.36
C ARG A 134 19.72 -1.91 3.83
N THR A 135 19.64 -0.88 4.67
CA THR A 135 19.85 -0.99 6.13
C THR A 135 18.86 -1.96 6.77
N LEU A 136 17.62 -2.00 6.28
CA LEU A 136 16.59 -2.95 6.76
C LEU A 136 16.96 -4.42 6.54
N TYR A 137 17.84 -4.68 5.57
CA TYR A 137 18.32 -6.02 5.21
C TYR A 137 19.73 -6.30 5.72
N SER A 138 20.35 -5.31 6.36
CA SER A 138 21.62 -5.47 7.02
C SER A 138 21.43 -6.21 8.34
N THR A 139 22.47 -6.91 8.79
CA THR A 139 22.49 -7.57 10.11
C THR A 139 23.10 -6.66 11.17
N ASP A 140 23.02 -5.34 10.99
CA ASP A 140 23.61 -4.36 11.93
C ASP A 140 22.82 -4.35 13.24
N LEU A 141 23.44 -4.90 14.29
CA LEU A 141 22.85 -4.98 15.62
C LEU A 141 22.51 -3.60 16.21
N ARG A 142 23.19 -2.52 15.79
CA ARG A 142 22.89 -1.16 16.26
C ARG A 142 21.55 -0.67 15.74
N TYR A 143 21.16 -1.12 14.55
CA TYR A 143 19.86 -0.83 13.96
C TYR A 143 18.78 -1.70 14.59
N LEU A 144 19.02 -3.01 14.68
CA LEU A 144 18.04 -3.97 15.20
C LEU A 144 17.62 -3.70 16.65
N LYS A 145 18.50 -3.12 17.48
CA LYS A 145 18.20 -2.75 18.88
C LYS A 145 17.27 -1.55 19.06
N GLN A 146 16.91 -0.84 17.99
CA GLN A 146 16.02 0.34 18.06
C GLN A 146 14.53 -0.03 18.08
N PHE A 147 14.21 -1.30 17.82
CA PHE A 147 12.86 -1.87 17.78
C PHE A 147 12.70 -2.93 18.86
#